data_AF-A0A4Y7PJQ2-F1
#
_entry.id   AF-A0A4Y7PJQ2-F1
#
_cell.length_a   1.000
_cell.length_b   1.000
_cell.length_c   1.000
_cell.angle_alpha   90.00
_cell.angle_beta   90.00
_cell.angle_gamma   90.00
#
_symmetry.space_group_name_H-M   'P 1'
#
loop_
_entity.id
_entity.type
_entity.pdbx_description
1 polymer ?
#
loop_
_entity_poly.entity_id
_entity_poly.type
_entity_poly.pdbx_seq_one_letter_code
_entity_poly.pdbx_strand_id
1 'polypeptide(L)'
;LLTPARRLLPELVGEIFTHTIHSESSEPLWGRDCGSHLVFPLPQIHLKLGRVCRRWRQIALSTPSLWSAVGIPTNWGAEALQGWISRAGSCTLSFSV
;
A
#
# COMPACT_ATOMS: atom_id res chain seq x y z
N LEU A 1 -18.01 1.20 22.01
CA LEU A 1 -16.56 1.28 22.29
C LEU A 1 -15.85 1.84 21.06
N LEU A 2 -15.51 3.14 21.05
CA LEU A 2 -14.75 3.74 19.94
C LEU A 2 -13.28 3.41 20.16
N THR A 3 -12.73 2.53 19.32
CA THR A 3 -11.32 2.13 19.37
C THR A 3 -10.40 3.35 19.22
N PRO A 4 -9.26 3.42 19.94
CA PRO A 4 -8.31 4.54 19.87
C PRO A 4 -7.91 4.94 18.45
N ALA A 5 -7.80 3.95 17.55
CA ALA A 5 -7.50 4.14 16.13
C ALA A 5 -8.46 5.09 15.38
N ARG A 6 -9.67 5.33 15.88
CA ARG A 6 -10.64 6.26 15.25
C ARG A 6 -10.45 7.72 15.65
N ARG A 7 -9.62 8.02 16.66
CA ARG A 7 -9.37 9.37 17.18
C ARG A 7 -8.26 10.11 16.44
N LEU A 8 -7.45 9.39 15.65
CA LEU A 8 -6.41 9.99 14.84
C LEU A 8 -7.03 10.83 13.71
N LEU A 9 -6.43 11.98 13.47
CA LEU A 9 -6.74 12.81 12.31
C LEU A 9 -6.35 12.07 11.02
N PRO A 10 -7.03 12.32 9.89
CA PRO A 10 -6.76 11.62 8.63
C PRO A 10 -5.30 11.72 8.17
N GLU A 11 -4.65 12.86 8.42
CA GLU A 11 -3.28 13.16 8.03
C GLU A 11 -2.29 12.25 8.77
N LEU A 12 -2.49 12.07 10.08
CA LEU A 12 -1.65 11.19 10.91
C LEU A 12 -1.82 9.71 10.52
N VAL A 13 -3.03 9.31 10.11
CA VAL A 13 -3.26 7.95 9.58
C VAL A 13 -2.53 7.76 8.26
N GLY A 14 -2.53 8.78 7.39
CA GLY A 14 -1.74 8.78 6.15
C GLY A 14 -0.23 8.69 6.41
N GLU A 15 0.27 9.44 7.39
CA GLU A 15 1.68 9.42 7.82
C GLU A 15 2.09 8.06 8.40
N ILE A 16 1.23 7.42 9.19
CA ILE A 16 1.46 6.03 9.62
C ILE A 16 1.65 5.12 8.40
N PHE A 17 0.85 5.31 7.35
CA PHE A 17 0.94 4.48 6.14
C PHE A 17 2.26 4.71 5.39
N THR A 18 2.81 5.92 5.35
CA THR A 18 4.10 6.19 4.68
C THR A 18 5.27 5.56 5.40
N HIS A 19 5.25 5.51 6.73
CA HIS A 19 6.30 4.83 7.51
C HIS A 19 6.31 3.31 7.35
N THR A 20 5.19 2.70 6.98
CA THR A 20 5.14 1.26 6.68
C THR A 20 5.75 0.89 5.32
N ILE A 21 6.08 1.88 4.48
CA ILE A 21 6.71 1.69 3.16
C ILE A 21 8.25 1.59 3.28
N HIS A 22 8.85 2.18 4.33
CA HIS A 22 10.31 2.40 4.40
C HIS A 22 11.10 1.33 5.18
N SER A 23 10.47 0.20 5.54
CA SER A 23 11.10 -0.82 6.41
C SER A 23 11.81 -1.96 5.66
N GLU A 24 12.21 -1.80 4.40
CA GLU A 24 12.95 -2.83 3.65
C GLU A 24 14.14 -2.27 2.84
N SER A 25 14.90 -1.33 3.40
CA SER A 25 16.23 -1.00 2.89
C SER A 25 17.26 -2.03 3.38
N SER A 26 17.23 -3.25 2.83
CA SER A 26 18.35 -4.20 2.88
C SER A 26 18.17 -5.28 1.79
N GLU A 27 18.85 -5.09 0.66
CA GLU A 27 19.13 -6.04 -0.41
C GLU A 27 17.99 -6.47 -1.38
N PRO A 28 18.20 -6.34 -2.71
CA PRO A 28 17.24 -6.74 -3.73
C PRO A 28 17.30 -8.27 -3.95
N LEU A 29 16.56 -9.04 -3.18
CA LEU A 29 16.38 -10.49 -3.41
C LEU A 29 15.22 -10.77 -4.37
N TRP A 30 15.24 -10.16 -5.56
CA TRP A 30 14.38 -10.57 -6.67
C TRP A 30 14.96 -11.84 -7.30
N GLY A 31 14.75 -12.99 -6.66
CA GLY A 31 15.23 -14.26 -7.22
C GLY A 31 15.33 -15.47 -6.29
N ARG A 32 14.54 -15.56 -5.21
CA ARG A 32 14.53 -16.79 -4.42
C ARG A 32 13.11 -17.25 -4.09
N ASP A 33 12.73 -18.32 -4.78
CA ASP A 33 11.64 -19.19 -4.40
C ASP A 33 11.87 -19.70 -2.96
N CYS A 34 10.91 -19.40 -2.08
CA CYS A 34 10.55 -20.06 -0.81
C CYS A 34 10.36 -19.05 0.34
N GLY A 35 9.11 -18.97 0.80
CA GLY A 35 8.77 -18.88 2.23
C GLY A 35 9.11 -17.59 2.97
N SER A 36 8.10 -16.74 3.15
CA SER A 36 7.90 -15.92 4.37
C SER A 36 8.88 -14.80 4.72
N HIS A 37 9.46 -14.09 3.74
CA HIS A 37 9.94 -12.72 3.97
C HIS A 37 9.04 -11.75 3.22
N LEU A 38 8.36 -10.90 4.00
CA LEU A 38 7.18 -10.17 3.60
C LEU A 38 7.53 -8.90 2.83
N VAL A 39 8.15 -9.05 1.64
CA VAL A 39 8.10 -8.02 0.60
C VAL A 39 6.66 -7.99 0.11
N PHE A 40 5.77 -7.42 0.92
CA PHE A 40 4.42 -7.16 0.48
C PHE A 40 4.58 -6.17 -0.65
N PRO A 41 4.10 -6.47 -1.87
CA PRO A 41 3.97 -5.42 -2.86
C PRO A 41 3.15 -4.34 -2.16
N LEU A 42 3.68 -3.12 -2.09
CA LEU A 42 3.09 -1.93 -1.46
C LEU A 42 1.54 -1.92 -1.42
N PRO A 43 0.83 -2.34 -2.50
CA PRO A 43 -0.59 -2.72 -2.46
C PRO A 43 -1.13 -3.34 -1.18
N GLN A 44 -0.48 -4.38 -0.69
CA GLN A 44 -1.04 -5.23 0.34
C GLN A 44 -0.94 -4.60 1.72
N ILE A 45 0.08 -3.77 1.97
CA ILE A 45 0.28 -3.13 3.28
C ILE A 45 -0.83 -2.12 3.55
N HIS A 46 -1.07 -1.19 2.61
CA HIS A 46 -2.11 -0.18 2.75
C HIS A 46 -3.51 -0.81 2.84
N LEU A 47 -3.77 -1.86 2.05
CA LEU A 47 -5.02 -2.60 2.10
C LEU A 47 -5.21 -3.40 3.41
N LYS A 48 -4.13 -3.87 4.03
CA LYS A 48 -4.15 -4.50 5.37
C LYS A 48 -4.44 -3.49 6.46
N LEU A 49 -3.83 -2.31 6.42
CA LEU A 49 -4.11 -1.23 7.36
C LEU A 49 -5.56 -0.72 7.22
N GLY A 50 -6.10 -0.77 6.00
CA GLY A 50 -7.54 -0.56 5.75
C GLY A 50 -8.48 -1.55 6.48
N ARG A 51 -7.99 -2.67 7.01
CA ARG A 51 -8.82 -3.61 7.79
C ARG A 51 -9.04 -3.17 9.24
N VAL A 52 -8.28 -2.21 9.76
CA VAL A 52 -8.42 -1.71 11.15
C VAL A 52 -9.82 -1.12 11.40
N CYS A 53 -10.27 -0.23 10.52
CA CYS A 53 -11.63 0.29 10.54
C CYS A 53 -12.02 0.91 9.19
N ARG A 54 -13.32 1.16 8.98
CA ARG A 54 -13.83 1.78 7.74
C ARG A 54 -13.16 3.12 7.43
N ARG A 55 -12.85 3.94 8.45
CA ARG A 55 -12.19 5.23 8.28
C ARG A 55 -10.76 5.09 7.72
N TRP A 56 -9.99 4.15 8.25
CA TRP A 56 -8.63 3.88 7.75
C TRP A 56 -8.65 3.35 6.32
N ARG A 57 -9.63 2.49 5.99
CA ARG A 57 -9.83 2.03 4.62
C ARG A 57 -10.10 3.19 3.66
N GLN A 58 -10.97 4.11 4.05
CA GLN A 58 -11.31 5.26 3.22
C GLN A 58 -10.09 6.14 2.96
N ILE A 59 -9.31 6.44 4.01
CA ILE A 59 -8.06 7.20 3.91
C ILE A 59 -7.07 6.50 2.97
N ALA A 60 -6.83 5.20 3.18
CA ALA A 60 -5.92 4.42 2.34
C ALA A 60 -6.33 4.45 0.86
N LEU A 61 -7.63 4.37 0.55
CA LEU A 61 -8.14 4.40 -0.83
C LEU A 61 -8.13 5.81 -1.45
N SER A 62 -8.15 6.87 -0.64
CA SER A 62 -8.22 8.26 -1.11
C SER A 62 -6.89 9.01 -1.07
N THR A 63 -5.81 8.42 -0.57
CA THR A 63 -4.48 9.06 -0.49
C THR A 63 -3.62 8.60 -1.67
N PRO A 64 -3.44 9.43 -2.72
CA PRO A 64 -2.83 8.97 -3.98
C PRO A 64 -1.36 8.57 -3.87
N SER A 65 -0.61 9.19 -2.95
CA SER A 65 0.80 8.86 -2.70
C SER A 65 1.03 7.44 -2.19
N LEU A 66 0.01 6.75 -1.68
CA LEU A 66 0.09 5.33 -1.29
C LEU A 66 -0.02 4.39 -2.49
N TRP A 67 -0.46 4.90 -3.63
CA TRP A 67 -0.65 4.15 -4.88
C TRP A 67 0.39 4.55 -5.94
N SER A 68 1.33 5.43 -5.61
CA SER A 68 2.34 5.91 -6.56
C SER A 68 3.44 4.89 -6.87
N ALA A 69 3.52 3.76 -6.16
CA ALA A 69 4.52 2.73 -6.39
C ALA A 69 3.90 1.33 -6.38
N VAL A 70 4.23 0.50 -7.38
CA VAL A 70 3.63 -0.82 -7.58
C VAL A 70 4.61 -1.87 -8.11
N GLY A 71 4.71 -3.00 -7.41
CA GLY A 71 5.25 -4.22 -8.00
C GLY A 71 4.11 -4.97 -8.69
N ILE A 72 4.20 -5.16 -10.01
CA ILE A 72 3.18 -5.78 -10.85
C ILE A 72 3.43 -7.30 -10.86
N PRO A 73 2.64 -8.10 -10.13
CA PRO A 73 2.82 -9.54 -10.14
C PRO A 73 2.33 -10.11 -11.47
N THR A 74 2.92 -11.22 -11.90
CA THR A 74 2.59 -11.90 -13.16
C THR A 74 1.13 -12.37 -13.27
N ASN A 75 0.40 -12.47 -12.15
CA ASN A 75 -0.99 -12.89 -12.09
C ASN A 75 -2.01 -11.72 -12.03
N TRP A 76 -1.58 -10.47 -12.14
CA TRP A 76 -2.50 -9.34 -12.19
C TRP A 76 -3.20 -9.23 -13.54
N GLY A 77 -4.53 -9.13 -13.50
CA GLY A 77 -5.33 -8.70 -14.65
C GLY A 77 -5.26 -7.20 -14.87
N ALA A 78 -5.55 -6.77 -16.10
CA ALA A 78 -5.57 -5.36 -16.50
C ALA A 78 -6.50 -4.50 -15.61
N GLU A 79 -7.63 -5.05 -15.15
CA GLU A 79 -8.58 -4.35 -14.27
C GLU A 79 -7.97 -3.98 -12.90
N ALA A 80 -7.15 -4.87 -12.33
CA ALA A 80 -6.50 -4.63 -11.04
C ALA A 80 -5.48 -3.50 -11.17
N LEU A 81 -4.70 -3.51 -12.25
CA LEU A 81 -3.75 -2.45 -12.57
C LEU A 81 -4.47 -1.13 -12.89
N GLN A 82 -5.60 -1.16 -13.60
CA GLN A 82 -6.39 0.04 -13.88
C GLN A 82 -6.95 0.66 -12.59
N GLY A 83 -7.48 -0.16 -11.68
CA GLY A 83 -7.93 0.31 -10.37
C GLY A 83 -6.78 0.86 -9.52
N TRP A 84 -5.56 0.35 -9.71
CA TRP A 84 -4.35 0.88 -9.09
C TRP A 84 -4.02 2.29 -9.59
N ILE A 85 -3.85 2.42 -10.92
CA ILE A 85 -3.51 3.67 -11.60
C ILE A 85 -4.55 4.74 -11.31
N SER A 86 -5.84 4.39 -11.32
CA SER A 86 -6.93 5.31 -10.99
C SER A 86 -6.80 5.94 -9.60
N ARG A 87 -6.25 5.21 -8.62
CA ARG A 87 -6.10 5.73 -7.24
C ARG A 87 -4.83 6.55 -7.06
N ALA A 88 -3.78 6.26 -7.82
CA ALA A 88 -2.56 7.07 -7.84
C ALA A 88 -2.81 8.50 -8.36
N GLY A 89 -3.90 8.69 -9.12
CA GLY A 89 -4.32 10.00 -9.58
C GLY A 89 -3.24 10.68 -10.41
N SER A 90 -2.80 11.86 -9.98
CA SER A 90 -1.74 12.64 -10.65
C SER A 90 -0.32 12.38 -10.12
N CYS A 91 -0.13 11.44 -9.19
CA CYS A 91 1.20 11.11 -8.69
C CYS A 91 2.02 10.38 -9.75
N THR A 92 3.32 10.69 -9.84
CA THR A 92 4.26 9.93 -10.68
C THR A 92 4.31 8.47 -10.23
N LEU A 93 4.07 7.55 -11.17
CA LEU A 93 4.10 6.12 -10.92
C LEU A 93 5.53 5.57 -11.01
N SER A 94 5.94 4.84 -9.98
CA SER A 94 7.10 3.95 -9.99
C SER A 94 6.62 2.51 -10.07
N PHE A 95 7.20 1.69 -10.94
CA PHE A 95 6.79 0.30 -11.10
C PHE A 95 7.96 -0.66 -11.31
N SER A 96 7.74 -1.90 -10.90
CA SER A 96 8.60 -3.06 -11.19
C SER A 96 7.74 -4.25 -11.62
N VAL A 97 8.30 -5.15 -12.42
CA VAL A 97 7.63 -6.36 -12.98
C VAL A 97 8.33 -7.60 -12.47
#